data_AF-A0A8J6VQC1-F1
#
_entry.id   AF-A0A8J6VQC1-F1
#
_cell.length_a   1.000
_cell.length_b   1.000
_cell.length_c   1.000
_cell.angle_alpha   90.00
_cell.angle_beta   90.00
_cell.angle_gamma   90.00
#
_symmetry.space_group_name_H-M   'P 1'
#
loop_
_entity.id
_entity.type
_entity.pdbx_description
1 polymer ?
#
loop_
_entity_poly.entity_id
_entity_poly.type
_entity_poly.pdbx_seq_one_letter_code
_entity_poly.pdbx_strand_id
1 'polypeptide(L)'
;MNTTNLSKKLGKPLYVQVGFDGVWETALHLPMFTPLQAEDKAALYAYQGTDVAFEVFFEHPYGEAFVGIRPQIKAYEPLPVEQLVIALTHHPQLDLLVVAKLFSEYLGIEQPLFVGLPAHIEMGLVNLWNSFGQVILWHGKADAYPIEHLASNDANRYLQLQEKPIGIEFAFAHPHHWLAVPVSKQTQDGLHQLDLERLSQIFVAFAEYS
;
A
#
# COMPACT_ATOMS: atom_id res chain seq x y z
N MET A 1 11.14 2.10 -13.26
CA MET A 1 9.97 3.00 -13.17
C MET A 1 10.35 4.23 -12.36
N ASN A 2 10.09 5.45 -12.83
CA ASN A 2 10.09 6.59 -11.90
C ASN A 2 8.71 6.54 -11.20
N THR A 3 8.64 5.87 -10.05
CA THR A 3 7.44 5.77 -9.18
C THR A 3 6.79 7.14 -8.92
N THR A 4 7.57 8.21 -9.11
CA THR A 4 7.14 9.60 -9.19
C THR A 4 6.00 9.89 -10.20
N ASN A 5 5.83 9.09 -11.26
CA ASN A 5 4.72 9.30 -12.21
C ASN A 5 3.41 8.63 -11.77
N LEU A 6 3.47 7.50 -11.08
CA LEU A 6 2.29 6.90 -10.42
C LEU A 6 1.85 7.76 -9.23
N SER A 7 2.80 8.38 -8.54
CA SER A 7 2.54 9.21 -7.36
C SER A 7 2.01 10.60 -7.66
N LYS A 8 2.25 11.14 -8.86
CA LYS A 8 1.70 12.44 -9.30
C LYS A 8 0.16 12.51 -9.32
N LYS A 9 -0.51 11.37 -9.10
CA LYS A 9 -1.96 11.25 -9.03
C LYS A 9 -2.49 10.99 -7.62
N LEU A 10 -1.62 10.92 -6.60
CA LEU A 10 -2.07 10.88 -5.22
C LEU A 10 -2.67 12.25 -4.86
N GLY A 11 -3.93 12.23 -4.45
CA GLY A 11 -4.68 13.38 -3.98
C GLY A 11 -4.44 13.63 -2.50
N LYS A 12 -5.48 14.07 -1.80
CA LYS A 12 -5.40 14.38 -0.37
C LYS A 12 -5.17 13.10 0.45
N PRO A 13 -4.34 13.12 1.51
CA PRO A 13 -4.25 12.00 2.44
C PRO A 13 -5.57 11.81 3.21
N LEU A 14 -5.93 10.55 3.45
CA LEU A 14 -7.20 10.13 4.04
C LEU A 14 -7.05 9.68 5.48
N TYR A 15 -6.18 8.71 5.73
CA TYR A 15 -5.87 8.13 7.04
C TYR A 15 -4.51 7.42 7.02
N VAL A 16 -4.01 7.12 8.21
CA VAL A 16 -2.90 6.18 8.43
C VAL A 16 -3.48 4.88 8.97
N GLN A 17 -3.08 3.76 8.38
CA GLN A 17 -3.39 2.43 8.85
C GLN A 17 -2.13 1.82 9.47
N VAL A 18 -2.26 1.22 10.65
CA VAL A 18 -1.18 0.50 11.33
C VAL A 18 -1.60 -0.95 11.51
N GLY A 19 -0.97 -1.83 10.73
CA GLY A 19 -1.17 -3.28 10.80
C GLY A 19 -0.18 -3.93 11.75
N PHE A 20 -0.64 -4.97 12.45
CA PHE A 20 0.17 -5.73 13.41
C PHE A 20 0.15 -7.21 13.05
N ASP A 21 1.32 -7.86 13.15
CA ASP A 21 1.52 -9.30 12.86
C ASP A 21 1.00 -9.74 11.48
N GLY A 22 1.06 -8.84 10.50
CA GLY A 22 0.59 -9.07 9.13
C GLY A 22 -0.94 -9.17 8.98
N VAL A 23 -1.72 -8.79 10.02
CA VAL A 23 -3.18 -8.80 9.98
C VAL A 23 -3.70 -7.40 9.67
N TRP A 24 -4.28 -7.23 8.49
CA TRP A 24 -4.80 -5.94 8.01
C TRP A 24 -6.26 -5.74 8.38
N GLU A 25 -7.01 -6.82 8.53
CA GLU A 25 -8.43 -6.81 8.84
C GLU A 25 -8.75 -6.20 10.22
N THR A 26 -7.77 -6.19 11.12
CA THR A 26 -7.85 -5.60 12.45
C THR A 26 -6.87 -4.45 12.64
N ALA A 27 -6.38 -3.86 11.55
CA ALA A 27 -5.45 -2.75 11.61
C ALA A 27 -6.08 -1.53 12.29
N LEU A 28 -5.25 -0.73 12.97
CA LEU A 28 -5.67 0.52 13.58
C LEU A 28 -5.76 1.60 12.51
N HIS A 29 -6.93 2.24 12.36
CA HIS A 29 -7.15 3.32 11.40
C HIS A 29 -7.16 4.66 12.13
N LEU A 30 -6.22 5.53 11.76
CA LEU A 30 -5.98 6.80 12.42
C LEU A 30 -6.30 7.94 11.46
N PRO A 31 -7.30 8.80 11.76
CA PRO A 31 -7.70 9.87 10.87
C PRO A 31 -6.60 10.92 10.72
N MET A 32 -6.51 11.50 9.52
CA MET A 32 -5.60 12.62 9.27
C MET A 32 -6.03 13.88 10.01
N PHE A 33 -5.05 14.71 10.38
CA PHE A 33 -5.23 16.05 10.95
C PHE A 33 -6.05 16.11 12.25
N THR A 34 -6.12 14.98 12.96
CA THR A 34 -6.81 14.87 14.24
C THR A 34 -5.82 14.42 15.30
N PRO A 35 -5.81 15.03 16.51
CA PRO A 35 -4.98 14.55 17.60
C PRO A 35 -5.32 13.10 17.95
N LEU A 36 -4.28 12.28 18.17
CA LEU A 36 -4.43 10.91 18.64
C LEU A 36 -5.14 10.90 19.99
N GLN A 37 -6.19 10.09 20.11
CA GLN A 37 -6.91 9.88 21.36
C GLN A 37 -6.11 8.99 22.31
N ALA A 38 -6.54 8.91 23.57
CA ALA A 38 -5.85 8.10 24.57
C ALA A 38 -5.88 6.59 24.21
N GLU A 39 -7.00 6.14 23.66
CA GLU A 39 -7.21 4.78 23.17
C GLU A 39 -6.30 4.43 21.99
N ASP A 40 -6.10 5.37 21.04
CA ASP A 40 -5.19 5.17 19.90
C ASP A 40 -3.77 4.97 20.39
N LYS A 41 -3.33 5.82 21.33
CA LYS A 41 -2.00 5.70 21.95
C LYS A 41 -1.87 4.37 22.67
N ALA A 42 -2.85 4.00 23.49
CA ALA A 42 -2.84 2.74 24.22
C ALA A 42 -2.75 1.53 23.26
N ALA A 43 -3.46 1.55 22.14
CA ALA A 43 -3.34 0.54 21.10
C ALA A 43 -1.93 0.50 20.52
N LEU A 44 -1.37 1.63 20.10
CA LEU A 44 0.01 1.71 19.58
C LEU A 44 1.04 1.19 20.59
N TYR A 45 0.86 1.46 21.89
CA TYR A 45 1.72 0.91 22.96
C TYR A 45 1.56 -0.60 23.13
N ALA A 46 0.33 -1.12 23.03
CA ALA A 46 0.05 -2.56 23.23
C ALA A 46 0.73 -3.46 22.20
N TYR A 47 1.01 -2.93 21.01
CA TYR A 47 1.69 -3.63 19.92
C TYR A 47 3.18 -3.26 19.78
N GLN A 48 3.76 -2.60 20.78
CA GLN A 48 5.21 -2.38 20.78
C GLN A 48 5.94 -3.73 20.85
N GLY A 49 6.87 -3.93 19.90
CA GLY A 49 7.70 -5.14 19.82
C GLY A 49 7.12 -6.27 18.99
N THR A 50 5.98 -6.07 18.31
CA THR A 50 5.45 -7.02 17.31
C THR A 50 5.92 -6.65 15.90
N ASP A 51 5.60 -7.50 14.90
CA ASP A 51 5.74 -7.10 13.50
C ASP A 51 4.72 -6.00 13.20
N VAL A 52 5.18 -4.85 12.70
CA VAL A 52 4.33 -3.69 12.45
C VAL A 52 4.51 -3.24 11.01
N ALA A 53 3.42 -2.80 10.41
CA ALA A 53 3.42 -2.16 9.12
C ALA A 53 2.55 -0.90 9.14
N PHE A 54 2.97 0.09 8.37
CA PHE A 54 2.32 1.38 8.25
C PHE A 54 1.85 1.57 6.82
N GLU A 55 0.66 2.08 6.62
CA GLU A 55 0.15 2.49 5.32
C GLU A 55 -0.47 3.88 5.41
N VAL A 56 -0.17 4.74 4.44
CA VAL A 56 -0.79 6.05 4.30
C VAL A 56 -1.71 6.00 3.09
N PHE A 57 -2.99 6.22 3.33
CA PHE A 57 -4.02 6.19 2.29
C PHE A 57 -4.25 7.59 1.72
N PHE A 58 -4.49 7.65 0.42
CA PHE A 58 -4.68 8.86 -0.36
C PHE A 58 -5.90 8.72 -1.27
N GLU A 59 -6.57 9.85 -1.51
CA GLU A 59 -7.51 9.97 -2.61
C GLU A 59 -6.79 9.66 -3.93
N HIS A 60 -7.48 8.96 -4.83
CA HIS A 60 -7.04 8.75 -6.19
C HIS A 60 -8.28 8.89 -7.10
N PRO A 61 -8.14 9.33 -8.37
CA PRO A 61 -9.29 9.51 -9.28
C PRO A 61 -10.19 8.27 -9.51
N TYR A 62 -9.83 7.13 -8.93
CA TYR A 62 -10.51 5.86 -9.14
C TYR A 62 -10.60 5.01 -7.85
N GLY A 63 -10.55 5.65 -6.69
CA GLY A 63 -10.60 4.97 -5.38
C GLY A 63 -9.49 5.42 -4.46
N GLU A 64 -9.10 4.55 -3.52
CA GLU A 64 -7.99 4.83 -2.60
C GLU A 64 -6.70 4.22 -3.14
N ALA A 65 -5.62 4.98 -3.08
CA ALA A 65 -4.25 4.51 -3.27
C ALA A 65 -3.52 4.58 -1.93
N PHE A 66 -2.50 3.76 -1.71
CA PHE A 66 -1.75 3.80 -0.45
C PHE A 66 -0.27 3.53 -0.64
N VAL A 67 0.49 4.03 0.32
CA VAL A 67 1.94 3.87 0.42
C VAL A 67 2.23 3.20 1.74
N GLY A 68 2.90 2.04 1.68
CA GLY A 68 3.15 1.23 2.87
C GLY A 68 4.61 0.91 3.11
N ILE A 69 4.92 0.61 4.37
CA ILE A 69 6.22 0.08 4.78
C ILE A 69 6.07 -0.88 5.95
N ARG A 70 6.86 -1.96 5.91
CA ARG A 70 7.09 -2.87 7.01
C ARG A 70 8.56 -2.78 7.42
N PRO A 71 8.90 -2.03 8.50
CA PRO A 71 10.26 -1.96 9.00
C PRO A 71 10.82 -3.34 9.36
N GLN A 72 12.07 -3.60 9.00
CA GLN A 72 12.81 -4.78 9.48
C GLN A 72 13.55 -4.40 10.76
N ILE A 73 12.86 -4.51 11.89
CA ILE A 73 13.39 -4.09 13.19
C ILE A 73 14.34 -5.17 13.73
N LYS A 74 15.47 -4.76 14.29
CA LYS A 74 16.27 -5.63 15.17
C LYS A 74 15.57 -5.69 16.53
N ALA A 75 15.39 -6.88 17.11
CA ALA A 75 14.54 -7.21 18.27
C ALA A 75 14.71 -6.40 19.59
N TYR A 76 15.51 -5.33 19.63
CA TYR A 76 15.86 -4.59 20.85
C TYR A 76 15.72 -3.07 20.75
N GLU A 77 15.26 -2.51 19.64
CA GLU A 77 15.01 -1.07 19.51
C GLU A 77 13.51 -0.78 19.51
N PRO A 78 12.99 0.02 20.46
CA PRO A 78 11.60 0.44 20.41
C PRO A 78 11.41 1.33 19.18
N LEU A 79 10.52 0.91 18.27
CA LEU A 79 10.15 1.75 17.14
C LEU A 79 9.46 3.03 17.63
N PRO A 80 9.75 4.20 17.02
CA PRO A 80 9.04 5.42 17.30
C PRO A 80 7.67 5.43 16.60
N VAL A 81 6.85 4.40 16.84
CA VAL A 81 5.54 4.17 16.19
C VAL A 81 4.64 5.39 16.37
N GLU A 82 4.49 5.86 17.62
CA GLU A 82 3.67 7.04 17.94
C GLU A 82 4.20 8.29 17.23
N GLN A 83 5.53 8.52 17.23
CA GLN A 83 6.10 9.71 16.63
C GLN A 83 6.00 9.70 15.10
N LEU A 84 6.20 8.54 14.47
CA LEU A 84 6.00 8.39 13.02
C LEU A 84 4.52 8.61 12.67
N VAL A 85 3.59 8.01 13.40
CA VAL A 85 2.15 8.23 13.21
C VAL A 85 1.78 9.70 13.35
N ILE A 86 2.28 10.38 14.39
CA ILE A 86 2.07 11.83 14.56
C ILE A 86 2.64 12.60 13.36
N ALA A 87 3.86 12.28 12.95
CA ALA A 87 4.51 12.93 11.82
C ALA A 87 3.69 12.75 10.53
N LEU A 88 3.18 11.55 10.26
CA LEU A 88 2.31 11.28 9.11
C LEU A 88 0.98 12.03 9.24
N THR A 89 0.23 11.81 10.32
CA THR A 89 -1.14 12.34 10.47
C THR A 89 -1.22 13.86 10.55
N HIS A 90 -0.16 14.55 11.00
CA HIS A 90 -0.16 16.01 11.20
C HIS A 90 0.68 16.77 10.16
N HIS A 91 1.32 16.09 9.20
CA HIS A 91 2.11 16.78 8.20
C HIS A 91 1.20 17.60 7.26
N PRO A 92 1.47 18.91 7.06
CA PRO A 92 0.53 19.81 6.38
C PRO A 92 0.30 19.49 4.89
N GLN A 93 1.27 18.84 4.25
CA GLN A 93 1.21 18.44 2.85
C GLN A 93 1.89 17.08 2.70
N LEU A 94 1.11 16.01 2.53
CA LEU A 94 1.65 14.69 2.24
C LEU A 94 1.50 14.35 0.78
N ASP A 95 2.60 13.87 0.21
CA ASP A 95 2.67 13.17 -1.05
C ASP A 95 3.60 11.95 -0.87
N LEU A 96 3.81 11.18 -1.94
CA LEU A 96 4.69 10.00 -1.89
C LEU A 96 6.11 10.33 -1.40
N LEU A 97 6.70 11.43 -1.88
CA LEU A 97 8.10 11.78 -1.56
C LEU A 97 8.21 12.18 -0.09
N VAL A 98 7.23 12.90 0.43
CA VAL A 98 7.17 13.26 1.85
C VAL A 98 6.96 12.01 2.71
N VAL A 99 6.03 11.12 2.35
CA VAL A 99 5.84 9.85 3.09
C VAL A 99 7.11 9.02 3.09
N ALA A 100 7.75 8.84 1.93
CA ALA A 100 9.00 8.11 1.81
C ALA A 100 10.11 8.72 2.67
N LYS A 101 10.21 10.06 2.70
CA LYS A 101 11.14 10.79 3.55
C LYS A 101 10.86 10.55 5.03
N LEU A 102 9.61 10.68 5.47
CA LEU A 102 9.23 10.45 6.88
C LEU A 102 9.49 9.01 7.31
N PHE A 103 9.16 8.02 6.48
CA PHE A 103 9.54 6.63 6.73
C PHE A 103 11.06 6.49 6.89
N SER A 104 11.84 7.10 6.00
CA SER A 104 13.29 7.01 6.05
C SER A 104 13.88 7.65 7.31
N GLU A 105 13.41 8.84 7.67
CA GLU A 105 13.87 9.60 8.84
C GLU A 105 13.55 8.88 10.16
N TYR A 106 12.31 8.41 10.33
CA TYR A 106 11.86 7.82 11.59
C TYR A 106 12.24 6.35 11.76
N LEU A 107 12.50 5.63 10.66
CA LEU A 107 12.89 4.21 10.69
C LEU A 107 14.39 4.00 10.43
N GLY A 108 15.17 5.08 10.28
CA GLY A 108 16.62 5.01 10.08
C GLY A 108 17.03 4.34 8.76
N ILE A 109 16.24 4.52 7.70
CA ILE A 109 16.51 3.91 6.39
C ILE A 109 17.42 4.84 5.59
N GLU A 110 18.61 4.36 5.24
CA GLU A 110 19.60 5.15 4.51
C GLU A 110 19.35 5.17 3.00
N GLN A 111 18.80 4.08 2.45
CA GLN A 111 18.50 3.99 1.03
C GLN A 111 17.20 4.73 0.65
N PRO A 112 17.17 5.40 -0.52
CA PRO A 112 15.93 5.95 -1.05
C PRO A 112 14.86 4.88 -1.28
N LEU A 113 13.66 5.11 -0.76
CA LEU A 113 12.49 4.26 -1.02
C LEU A 113 11.93 4.50 -2.42
N PHE A 114 11.26 3.48 -2.97
CA PHE A 114 10.59 3.52 -4.27
C PHE A 114 11.52 3.81 -5.46
N VAL A 115 12.80 3.48 -5.34
CA VAL A 115 13.80 3.62 -6.41
C VAL A 115 14.11 2.28 -7.05
N GLY A 116 14.23 2.26 -8.37
CA GLY A 116 14.54 1.06 -9.14
C GLY A 116 13.28 0.30 -9.58
N LEU A 117 13.43 -1.02 -9.74
CA LEU A 117 12.31 -1.91 -10.03
C LEU A 117 11.75 -2.49 -8.73
N PRO A 118 10.43 -2.68 -8.64
CA PRO A 118 9.84 -3.47 -7.56
C PRO A 118 10.43 -4.89 -7.58
N ALA A 119 10.41 -5.55 -6.43
CA ALA A 119 10.76 -6.95 -6.32
C ALA A 119 9.64 -7.86 -6.88
N HIS A 120 8.39 -7.44 -6.70
CA HIS A 120 7.22 -8.08 -7.28
C HIS A 120 6.05 -7.10 -7.43
N ILE A 121 5.11 -7.47 -8.29
CA ILE A 121 3.85 -6.76 -8.49
C ILE A 121 2.72 -7.75 -8.22
N GLU A 122 1.75 -7.36 -7.43
CA GLU A 122 0.63 -8.22 -7.05
C GLU A 122 -0.70 -7.49 -7.09
N MET A 123 -1.78 -8.27 -7.12
CA MET A 123 -3.15 -7.77 -7.10
C MET A 123 -3.90 -8.37 -5.91
N GLY A 124 -4.65 -7.53 -5.22
CA GLY A 124 -5.37 -7.87 -3.99
C GLY A 124 -6.62 -7.03 -3.80
N LEU A 125 -7.41 -7.38 -2.79
CA LEU A 125 -8.51 -6.54 -2.32
C LEU A 125 -8.02 -5.64 -1.20
N VAL A 126 -8.38 -4.36 -1.27
CA VAL A 126 -8.01 -3.37 -0.27
C VAL A 126 -8.44 -3.82 1.13
N ASN A 127 -7.47 -3.91 2.05
CA ASN A 127 -7.59 -4.38 3.44
C ASN A 127 -7.98 -5.85 3.63
N LEU A 128 -7.94 -6.67 2.58
CA LEU A 128 -8.26 -8.11 2.61
C LEU A 128 -7.19 -8.97 1.90
N TRP A 129 -5.94 -8.52 1.80
CA TRP A 129 -4.86 -9.25 1.12
C TRP A 129 -4.67 -10.68 1.64
N ASN A 130 -4.73 -10.84 2.97
CA ASN A 130 -4.52 -12.13 3.61
C ASN A 130 -5.76 -13.05 3.48
N SER A 131 -6.94 -12.54 3.81
CA SER A 131 -8.18 -13.33 3.82
C SER A 131 -8.72 -13.67 2.42
N PHE A 132 -8.67 -12.73 1.47
CA PHE A 132 -9.06 -12.97 0.08
C PHE A 132 -7.95 -13.68 -0.71
N GLY A 133 -6.70 -13.45 -0.29
CA GLY A 133 -5.48 -13.90 -0.95
C GLY A 133 -5.07 -12.96 -2.09
N GLN A 134 -3.76 -12.75 -2.26
CA GLN A 134 -3.19 -11.99 -3.37
C GLN A 134 -2.88 -12.88 -4.60
N VAL A 135 -2.76 -12.25 -5.76
CA VAL A 135 -2.24 -12.89 -6.99
C VAL A 135 -0.99 -12.15 -7.42
N ILE A 136 0.13 -12.86 -7.55
CA ILE A 136 1.34 -12.27 -8.07
C ILE A 136 1.27 -12.16 -9.59
N LEU A 137 1.40 -10.94 -10.10
CA LEU A 137 1.37 -10.61 -11.52
C LEU A 137 2.76 -10.43 -12.13
N TRP A 138 3.79 -10.23 -11.32
CA TRP A 138 5.16 -10.23 -11.82
C TRP A 138 6.14 -10.40 -10.65
N HIS A 139 7.23 -11.10 -10.92
CA HIS A 139 8.40 -11.15 -10.04
C HIS A 139 9.63 -10.77 -10.87
N GLY A 140 10.58 -10.05 -10.25
CA GLY A 140 11.79 -9.47 -10.86
C GLY A 140 12.74 -10.35 -11.68
N LYS A 141 12.35 -11.59 -12.01
CA LYS A 141 13.11 -12.57 -12.79
C LYS A 141 12.26 -13.36 -13.82
N ALA A 142 10.98 -13.07 -13.95
CA ALA A 142 10.07 -13.79 -14.84
C ALA A 142 9.49 -12.85 -15.91
N ASP A 143 9.05 -13.44 -17.03
CA ASP A 143 8.18 -12.76 -17.98
C ASP A 143 6.93 -12.26 -17.22
N ALA A 144 6.50 -11.03 -17.50
CA ALA A 144 5.28 -10.44 -16.93
C ALA A 144 4.11 -11.43 -17.05
N TYR A 145 3.31 -11.59 -15.99
CA TYR A 145 2.08 -12.38 -16.03
C TYR A 145 1.16 -11.66 -17.02
N PRO A 146 0.96 -12.20 -18.23
CA PRO A 146 0.18 -11.48 -19.23
C PRO A 146 -1.24 -11.36 -18.70
N ILE A 147 -1.88 -10.21 -18.88
CA ILE A 147 -3.25 -9.95 -18.38
C ILE A 147 -4.23 -11.01 -18.87
N GLU A 148 -3.96 -11.59 -20.04
CA GLU A 148 -4.69 -12.72 -20.62
C GLU A 148 -4.73 -13.97 -19.70
N HIS A 149 -3.76 -14.14 -18.82
CA HIS A 149 -3.69 -15.25 -17.85
C HIS A 149 -4.59 -15.04 -16.63
N LEU A 150 -5.15 -13.84 -16.41
CA LEU A 150 -6.15 -13.61 -15.36
C LEU A 150 -7.39 -14.49 -15.57
N ALA A 151 -7.73 -14.76 -16.84
CA ALA A 151 -8.87 -15.57 -17.23
C ALA A 151 -8.68 -17.08 -17.00
N SER A 152 -7.44 -17.54 -16.76
CA SER A 152 -7.10 -18.98 -16.77
C SER A 152 -6.83 -19.61 -15.40
N ASN A 153 -6.84 -18.86 -14.30
CA ASN A 153 -6.36 -19.32 -12.98
C ASN A 153 -7.17 -18.77 -11.77
N ASP A 154 -6.62 -18.90 -10.56
CA ASP A 154 -7.12 -18.35 -9.28
C ASP A 154 -7.46 -16.84 -9.32
N ALA A 155 -6.94 -16.13 -10.31
CA ALA A 155 -7.25 -14.72 -10.59
C ALA A 155 -8.69 -14.48 -11.10
N ASN A 156 -9.40 -15.52 -11.56
CA ASN A 156 -10.78 -15.39 -12.05
C ASN A 156 -11.74 -14.84 -10.98
N ARG A 157 -11.45 -15.03 -9.69
CA ARG A 157 -12.26 -14.48 -8.61
C ARG A 157 -12.36 -12.96 -8.67
N TYR A 158 -11.34 -12.27 -9.18
CA TYR A 158 -11.32 -10.81 -9.32
C TYR A 158 -12.19 -10.30 -10.48
N LEU A 159 -12.64 -11.17 -11.38
CA LEU A 159 -13.57 -10.81 -12.45
C LEU A 159 -15.02 -10.65 -11.94
N GLN A 160 -15.30 -11.18 -10.75
CA GLN A 160 -16.59 -11.02 -10.07
C GLN A 160 -16.64 -9.65 -9.37
N LEU A 161 -17.85 -9.19 -9.05
CA LEU A 161 -18.04 -7.99 -8.24
C LEU A 161 -17.54 -8.23 -6.81
N GLN A 162 -16.83 -7.24 -6.27
CA GLN A 162 -16.17 -7.30 -4.96
C GLN A 162 -16.76 -6.27 -4.00
N GLU A 163 -16.76 -6.57 -2.71
CA GLU A 163 -17.19 -5.64 -1.67
C GLU A 163 -16.13 -4.57 -1.34
N LYS A 164 -14.87 -4.84 -1.71
CA LYS A 164 -13.73 -3.94 -1.51
C LYS A 164 -13.09 -3.56 -2.83
N PRO A 165 -12.45 -2.38 -2.92
CA PRO A 165 -11.67 -2.01 -4.09
C PRO A 165 -10.61 -3.05 -4.41
N ILE A 166 -10.35 -3.26 -5.70
CA ILE A 166 -9.24 -4.09 -6.16
C ILE A 166 -8.05 -3.17 -6.38
N GLY A 167 -6.89 -3.51 -5.82
CA GLY A 167 -5.64 -2.76 -5.94
C GLY A 167 -4.55 -3.59 -6.59
N ILE A 168 -3.62 -2.90 -7.26
CA ILE A 168 -2.33 -3.45 -7.67
C ILE A 168 -1.25 -2.83 -6.81
N GLU A 169 -0.38 -3.66 -6.26
CA GLU A 169 0.70 -3.29 -5.37
C GLU A 169 2.05 -3.51 -6.06
N PHE A 170 2.90 -2.48 -6.00
CA PHE A 170 4.30 -2.52 -6.41
C PHE A 170 5.15 -2.64 -5.15
N ALA A 171 5.62 -3.85 -4.85
CA ALA A 171 6.35 -4.15 -3.63
C ALA A 171 7.86 -4.18 -3.89
N PHE A 172 8.61 -3.49 -3.03
CA PHE A 172 10.05 -3.32 -3.08
C PHE A 172 10.68 -4.05 -1.89
N ALA A 173 11.91 -4.53 -2.09
CA ALA A 173 12.67 -5.21 -1.05
C ALA A 173 13.66 -4.27 -0.36
N HIS A 174 13.97 -4.57 0.91
CA HIS A 174 15.00 -3.92 1.73
C HIS A 174 14.85 -2.39 1.91
N PRO A 175 14.05 -1.91 2.89
CA PRO A 175 13.06 -2.67 3.69
C PRO A 175 11.85 -3.05 2.82
N HIS A 176 10.95 -3.89 3.34
CA HIS A 176 9.73 -4.20 2.58
C HIS A 176 8.82 -2.96 2.57
N HIS A 177 8.57 -2.40 1.40
CA HIS A 177 7.73 -1.21 1.23
C HIS A 177 6.99 -1.29 -0.09
N TRP A 178 5.85 -0.63 -0.18
CA TRP A 178 4.95 -0.80 -1.31
C TRP A 178 4.15 0.44 -1.65
N LEU A 179 3.76 0.51 -2.92
CA LEU A 179 2.84 1.50 -3.45
C LEU A 179 1.69 0.74 -4.10
N ALA A 180 0.47 0.97 -3.63
CA ALA A 180 -0.72 0.39 -4.21
C ALA A 180 -1.58 1.45 -4.88
N VAL A 181 -2.10 1.13 -6.07
CA VAL A 181 -3.05 1.97 -6.80
C VAL A 181 -4.31 1.17 -7.12
N PRO A 182 -5.49 1.81 -7.10
CA PRO A 182 -6.73 1.09 -7.38
C PRO A 182 -6.76 0.65 -8.84
N VAL A 183 -7.38 -0.49 -9.15
CA VAL A 183 -7.59 -1.02 -10.50
C VAL A 183 -9.04 -1.47 -10.73
N SER A 184 -9.94 -1.18 -9.80
CA SER A 184 -11.39 -1.39 -9.97
C SER A 184 -12.14 -0.11 -10.34
N LYS A 185 -13.32 -0.27 -10.97
CA LYS A 185 -14.38 0.75 -11.04
C LYS A 185 -15.45 0.42 -10.00
N GLN A 186 -16.00 1.45 -9.35
CA GLN A 186 -17.16 1.29 -8.49
C GLN A 186 -18.43 1.25 -9.35
N THR A 187 -19.31 0.29 -9.08
CA THR A 187 -20.63 0.16 -9.71
C THR A 187 -21.64 1.07 -9.02
N GLN A 188 -22.83 1.21 -9.61
CA GLN A 188 -23.91 2.02 -9.01
C GLN A 188 -24.35 1.48 -7.64
N ASP A 189 -24.25 0.17 -7.43
CA ASP A 189 -24.61 -0.50 -6.18
C ASP A 189 -23.48 -0.45 -5.12
N GLY A 190 -22.40 0.29 -5.39
CA GLY A 190 -21.28 0.48 -4.48
C GLY A 190 -20.24 -0.66 -4.49
N LEU A 191 -20.47 -1.74 -5.25
CA LEU A 191 -19.53 -2.84 -5.45
C LEU A 191 -18.40 -2.45 -6.39
N HIS A 192 -17.34 -3.25 -6.44
CA HIS A 192 -16.13 -3.00 -7.22
C HIS A 192 -15.93 -4.05 -8.30
N GLN A 193 -15.70 -3.61 -9.53
CA GLN A 193 -15.39 -4.49 -10.66
C GLN A 193 -13.98 -4.21 -11.18
N LEU A 194 -13.20 -5.26 -11.49
CA LEU A 194 -11.87 -5.10 -12.09
C LEU A 194 -11.96 -4.37 -13.44
N ASP A 195 -11.11 -3.36 -13.61
CA ASP A 195 -10.94 -2.63 -14.87
C ASP A 195 -9.70 -3.14 -15.61
N LEU A 196 -9.91 -4.08 -16.54
CA LEU A 196 -8.84 -4.70 -17.31
C LEU A 196 -8.08 -3.71 -18.20
N GLU A 197 -8.77 -2.70 -18.74
CA GLU A 197 -8.13 -1.67 -19.55
C GLU A 197 -7.12 -0.88 -18.70
N ARG A 198 -7.54 -0.50 -17.50
CA ARG A 198 -6.68 0.23 -16.58
C ARG A 198 -5.54 -0.60 -16.03
N LEU A 199 -5.80 -1.86 -15.70
CA LEU A 199 -4.75 -2.80 -15.32
C LEU A 199 -3.68 -2.85 -16.42
N SER A 200 -4.10 -2.97 -17.68
CA SER A 200 -3.22 -2.95 -18.86
C SER A 200 -2.42 -1.66 -18.98
N GLN A 201 -3.05 -0.50 -18.84
CA GLN A 201 -2.37 0.79 -18.87
C GLN A 201 -1.29 0.90 -17.78
N ILE A 202 -1.55 0.37 -16.59
CA ILE A 202 -0.58 0.36 -15.48
C ILE A 202 0.61 -0.55 -15.82
N PHE A 203 0.38 -1.73 -16.40
CA PHE A 203 1.46 -2.63 -16.83
C PHE A 203 2.28 -2.08 -18.00
N VAL A 204 1.64 -1.45 -18.98
CA VAL A 204 2.35 -0.78 -20.09
C VAL A 204 3.22 0.35 -19.53
N ALA A 205 2.65 1.19 -18.66
CA ALA A 205 3.42 2.22 -17.98
C ALA A 205 4.55 1.61 -17.13
N PHE A 206 4.38 0.43 -16.54
CA PHE A 206 5.48 -0.25 -15.86
C PHE A 206 6.60 -0.68 -16.82
N ALA A 207 6.24 -1.35 -17.91
CA ALA A 207 7.17 -1.89 -18.90
C ALA A 207 7.97 -0.80 -19.64
N GLU A 208 7.37 0.35 -19.94
CA GLU A 208 8.04 1.46 -20.63
C GLU A 208 9.15 2.13 -19.80
N TYR A 209 9.14 1.95 -18.47
CA TYR A 209 10.12 2.55 -17.56
C TYR A 209 10.97 1.51 -16.81
N SER A 210 10.89 0.23 -17.16
CA SER A 210 11.75 -0.84 -16.66
C SER A 210 12.86 -1.16 -17.65
#